data_AF-A0A351RUB3-F1
#
_entry.id   AF-A0A351RUB3-F1
#
_cell.length_a   1.000
_cell.length_b   1.000
_cell.length_c   1.000
_cell.angle_alpha   90.00
_cell.angle_beta   90.00
_cell.angle_gamma   90.00
#
_symmetry.space_group_name_H-M   'P 1'
#
loop_
_entity.id
_entity.type
_entity.pdbx_description
1 polymer ?
#
loop_
_entity_poly.entity_id
_entity_poly.type
_entity_poly.pdbx_seq_one_letter_code
_entity_poly.pdbx_strand_id
1 'polypeptide(L)' 'MKESIRYLNNAKEILKKIPIEENVYTDVKPVREAFGTVYLSILEAINEYLISEKGLKKKSFPNL' A
#
# COMPACT_ATOMS: atom_id res chain seq x y z
N MET A 1 -1.85 -13.15 1.05
CA MET A 1 -0.92 -12.01 1.06
C MET A 1 -0.85 -11.35 -0.30
N LYS A 2 -1.67 -11.77 -1.26
CA LYS A 2 -1.50 -11.39 -2.67
C LYS A 2 -1.76 -9.91 -2.89
N GLU A 3 -2.76 -9.36 -2.20
CA GLU A 3 -3.16 -7.96 -2.35
C GLU A 3 -2.19 -7.00 -1.68
N SER A 4 -1.73 -7.27 -0.46
CA SER A 4 -0.70 -6.43 0.19
C SER A 4 0.58 -6.35 -0.64
N ILE A 5 1.06 -7.48 -1.17
CA ILE A 5 2.22 -7.51 -2.06
C ILE A 5 1.96 -6.73 -3.36
N ARG A 6 0.75 -6.82 -3.92
CA ARG A 6 0.36 -6.05 -5.12
C ARG A 6 0.44 -4.54 -4.87
N TYR A 7 -0.13 -4.05 -3.77
CA TYR A 7 -0.04 -2.62 -3.40
C TYR A 7 1.40 -2.18 -3.15
N LEU A 8 2.21 -2.99 -2.45
CA LEU A 8 3.62 -2.69 -2.24
C LEU A 8 4.39 -2.57 -3.57
N ASN A 9 4.16 -3.48 -4.50
CA ASN A 9 4.80 -3.43 -5.81
C ASN A 9 4.35 -2.22 -6.62
N ASN A 10 3.05 -1.87 -6.60
CA ASN A 10 2.55 -0.66 -7.24
C ASN A 10 3.23 0.60 -6.70
N ALA A 11 3.41 0.71 -5.38
CA ALA A 11 4.11 1.84 -4.78
C ALA A 11 5.57 1.95 -5.26
N LYS A 12 6.27 0.81 -5.36
CA LYS A 12 7.63 0.77 -5.92
C LYS A 12 7.65 1.23 -7.37
N GLU A 13 6.67 0.82 -8.18
CA GLU A 13 6.55 1.26 -9.58
C GLU A 13 6.23 2.76 -9.72
N ILE A 14 5.49 3.35 -8.77
CA ILE A 14 5.29 4.80 -8.72
C ILE A 14 6.64 5.50 -8.45
N LEU A 15 7.34 5.09 -7.39
CA LEU A 15 8.62 5.71 -7.00
C LEU A 15 9.71 5.59 -8.08
N LYS A 16 9.75 4.46 -8.81
CA LYS A 16 10.70 4.24 -9.92
C LYS A 16 10.57 5.25 -11.06
N LYS A 17 9.41 5.88 -11.23
CA LYS A 17 9.15 6.86 -12.30
C LYS A 17 9.55 8.28 -11.92
N ILE A 18 9.92 8.50 -10.65
CA ILE A 18 10.23 9.83 -10.13
C ILE A 18 11.74 10.06 -10.28
N PRO A 19 12.19 11.13 -10.94
CA PRO A 19 13.59 11.49 -10.98
C PRO A 19 14.17 11.67 -9.58
N ILE A 20 15.45 11.35 -9.43
CA ILE A 20 16.19 11.53 -8.17
C ILE A 20 17.34 12.50 -8.44
N GLU A 21 17.38 13.58 -7.66
CA GLU A 21 18.46 14.58 -7.67
C GLU A 21 19.00 14.69 -6.24
N GLU A 22 20.32 14.64 -6.07
CA GLU A 22 20.97 14.71 -4.75
C GLU A 22 20.40 13.74 -3.70
N ASN A 23 19.97 12.54 -4.14
CA ASN A 23 19.30 11.51 -3.33
C ASN A 23 17.89 11.86 -2.83
N VAL A 24 17.22 12.82 -3.46
CA VAL A 24 15.85 13.23 -3.14
C VAL A 24 14.96 13.03 -4.36
N TYR A 25 13.75 12.50 -4.14
CA TYR A 25 12.71 12.47 -5.16
C TYR A 25 12.29 13.89 -5.53
N THR A 26 12.32 14.22 -6.82
CA THR A 26 12.10 15.60 -7.27
C THR A 26 10.64 16.04 -7.28
N ASP A 27 9.69 15.10 -7.34
CA ASP A 27 8.25 15.38 -7.35
C ASP A 27 7.53 14.78 -6.14
N VAL A 28 7.04 15.66 -5.26
CA VAL A 28 6.35 15.30 -4.02
C VAL A 28 4.98 14.65 -4.25
N LYS A 29 4.28 14.94 -5.36
CA LYS A 29 2.93 14.42 -5.60
C LYS A 29 2.91 12.90 -5.79
N PRO A 30 3.68 12.29 -6.71
CA PRO A 30 3.76 10.85 -6.86
C PRO A 30 4.43 10.18 -5.64
N VAL A 31 5.32 10.86 -4.91
CA VAL A 31 5.83 10.35 -3.62
C VAL A 31 4.67 10.14 -2.63
N ARG A 32 3.78 11.11 -2.48
CA ARG A 32 2.61 11.00 -1.59
C ARG A 32 1.64 9.91 -2.06
N GLU A 33 1.47 9.73 -3.36
CA GLU A 33 0.68 8.62 -3.93
C GLU A 33 1.29 7.25 -3.58
N ALA A 34 2.60 7.10 -3.73
CA ALA A 34 3.32 5.89 -3.33
C ALA A 34 3.17 5.61 -1.84
N PHE A 35 3.26 6.63 -0.99
CA PHE A 35 3.08 6.47 0.47
C PHE A 35 1.67 6.03 0.85
N GLY A 36 0.64 6.63 0.25
CA GLY A 36 -0.74 6.18 0.42
C GLY A 36 -0.92 4.72 -0.01
N THR A 37 -0.27 4.33 -1.11
CA THR A 37 -0.31 2.96 -1.62
C THR A 37 0.39 1.96 -0.69
N VAL A 38 1.55 2.32 -0.13
CA VAL A 38 2.24 1.50 0.90
C VAL A 38 1.39 1.39 2.15
N TYR A 39 0.76 2.46 2.60
CA TYR A 39 -0.11 2.43 3.78
C TYR A 39 -1.25 1.41 3.60
N LEU A 40 -1.92 1.42 2.43
CA LEU A 40 -2.91 0.40 2.09
C LEU A 40 -2.33 -1.02 2.08
N SER A 41 -1.11 -1.20 1.55
CA SER A 41 -0.46 -2.51 1.57
C SER A 41 -0.28 -3.09 2.98
N ILE A 42 0.05 -2.24 3.95
CA ILE A 42 0.24 -2.63 5.35
C ILE A 42 -1.11 -2.97 5.98
N LEU A 43 -2.14 -2.15 5.74
CA LEU A 43 -3.49 -2.43 6.24
C LEU A 43 -4.05 -3.75 5.69
N GLU A 44 -3.83 -4.05 4.41
CA GLU A 44 -4.23 -5.34 3.81
C GLU A 44 -3.48 -6.51 4.45
N ALA A 45 -2.18 -6.37 4.72
CA ALA A 45 -1.41 -7.42 5.39
C ALA A 45 -1.90 -7.68 6.82
N ILE A 46 -2.19 -6.62 7.57
CA ILE A 46 -2.76 -6.71 8.92
C ILE A 46 -4.15 -7.37 8.87
N ASN A 47 -5.04 -6.90 7.99
CA ASN A 47 -6.39 -7.44 7.84
C ASN A 47 -6.34 -8.94 7.52
N GLU A 48 -5.46 -9.35 6.62
CA GLU A 48 -5.32 -10.75 6.28
C GLU A 48 -4.87 -11.59 7.48
N TYR A 49 -3.83 -11.18 8.19
CA TYR A 49 -3.36 -11.88 9.39
C TYR A 49 -4.46 -12.01 10.45
N LEU A 50 -5.22 -10.94 10.68
CA LEU A 50 -6.33 -10.94 11.62
C LEU A 50 -7.45 -11.92 11.20
N ILE A 51 -7.72 -12.06 9.91
CA ILE A 51 -8.73 -12.98 9.40
C ILE A 51 -8.24 -14.43 9.42
N SER A 52 -7.03 -14.69 8.90
CA SER A 52 -6.51 -16.06 8.74
C SER A 52 -6.02 -16.66 10.05
N GLU A 53 -5.29 -15.89 10.86
CA GLU A 53 -4.61 -16.40 12.06
C GLU A 53 -5.37 -16.11 13.36
N LYS A 54 -6.19 -15.04 13.39
CA LYS A 54 -6.96 -14.65 14.59
C LYS A 54 -8.45 -14.95 14.49
N GLY A 55 -8.93 -15.47 13.36
CA GLY A 55 -10.34 -15.85 13.16
C GLY A 55 -11.31 -14.67 13.21
N LEU A 56 -10.82 -13.44 13.03
CA LEU A 56 -11.68 -12.25 12.98
C LEU A 56 -12.49 -12.27 11.68
N LYS A 57 -13.78 -11.99 11.79
CA LYS A 57 -14.64 -11.89 10.62
C LYS A 57 -14.34 -10.58 9.89
N LYS A 58 -14.21 -10.66 8.56
CA LYS A 58 -14.10 -9.47 7.71
C LYS A 58 -15.31 -8.59 7.94
N LYS A 59 -15.08 -7.35 8.39
CA LYS A 59 -16.14 -6.34 8.48
C LYS A 59 -16.57 -5.99 7.06
N SER A 60 -17.82 -6.25 6.71
CA SER A 60 -18.39 -5.73 5.47
C SER A 60 -18.65 -4.24 5.66
N PHE A 61 -18.27 -3.43 4.67
CA PHE A 61 -18.81 -2.09 4.58
C PHE A 61 -20.31 -2.20 4.26
N PRO A 62 -21.17 -1.32 4.82
CA PRO A 62 -22.54 -1.19 4.32
C PRO A 62 -22.46 -0.86 2.83
N ASN A 63 -23.32 -1.47 2.02
CA ASN A 63 -23.45 -1.09 0.62
C ASN A 63 -23.82 0.41 0.57
N LEU A 64 -22.99 1.21 -0.10
CA LEU A 64 -23.24 2.62 -0.39
C LEU A 64 -24.38 2.77 -1.41
#